data_AF-A0A9W4S9H9-F1
#
_entry.id   AF-A0A9W4S9H9-F1
#
_cell.length_a   1.000
_cell.length_b   1.000
_cell.length_c   1.000
_cell.angle_alpha   90.00
_cell.angle_beta   90.00
_cell.angle_gamma   90.00
#
_symmetry.space_group_name_H-M   'P 1'
#
loop_
_entity.id
_entity.type
_entity.pdbx_description
1 polymer ?
#
loop_
_entity_poly.entity_id
_entity_poly.type
_entity_poly.pdbx_seq_one_letter_code
_entity_poly.pdbx_strand_id
1 'polypeptide(L)'
;MGAISIEMVTFPEKTYPVSAGIGPFNASNVYHVRNSTATALLVQMGSPAWSDRDSFSLDPLTKGVGKCTGPDGNWAPCDESHLLTGGVVAIAPQTDDLKQLPGSASYVVPKTRVVQLEYGKVPDLENLRKTGKCFLLGAASAASYWCAKTGDNNALLFGSAYCPISMQATSSCINDTTWTSKLEISSSLFVYSRLATITYDRGNFSILAVTDMTPAKQDIITLDDYMLSLSAVVPGFNASSSQDATKGDNSALAIYAVTALPINDSEVAKKQSLKAIRKAMSVPFHYFHANYFSNGPSIWELTGPREGLPADMYTDLSISVLSHQVVAGKVSRVLFVLVSSTI
;
A
#
# COMPACT_ATOMS: atom_id res chain seq x y z
N MET A 1 -17.28 -23.12 -26.15
CA MET A 1 -16.49 -22.14 -26.93
C MET A 1 -15.16 -21.98 -26.23
N GLY A 2 -14.04 -22.21 -26.93
CA GLY A 2 -12.71 -22.00 -26.35
C GLY A 2 -12.49 -20.50 -26.15
N ALA A 3 -12.09 -20.09 -24.95
CA ALA A 3 -11.74 -18.69 -24.69
C ALA A 3 -10.54 -18.31 -25.58
N ILE A 4 -10.69 -17.22 -26.34
CA ILE A 4 -9.58 -16.54 -27.00
C ILE A 4 -9.14 -15.46 -26.02
N SER A 5 -7.88 -15.50 -25.59
CA SER A 5 -7.25 -14.42 -24.82
C SER A 5 -6.22 -13.70 -25.67
N ILE A 6 -6.11 -12.39 -25.49
CA ILE A 6 -5.00 -11.59 -26.00
C ILE A 6 -4.05 -11.39 -24.83
N GLU A 7 -2.83 -11.87 -24.96
CA GLU A 7 -1.80 -11.77 -23.92
C GLU A 7 -0.71 -10.79 -24.36
N MET A 8 -0.28 -9.96 -23.41
CA MET A 8 0.88 -9.09 -23.59
C MET A 8 2.14 -9.95 -23.56
N VAL A 9 3.02 -9.74 -24.55
CA VAL A 9 4.33 -10.39 -24.62
C VAL A 9 5.41 -9.37 -24.86
N THR A 10 6.59 -9.65 -24.30
CA THR A 10 7.73 -8.74 -24.33
C THR A 10 8.93 -9.43 -24.96
N PHE A 11 9.60 -8.76 -25.90
CA PHE A 11 10.81 -9.24 -26.54
C PHE A 11 12.00 -8.39 -26.07
N PRO A 12 12.90 -8.93 -25.24
CA PRO A 12 13.99 -8.15 -24.66
C PRO A 12 15.02 -7.79 -25.74
N GLU A 13 15.37 -6.50 -25.83
CA GLU A 13 16.42 -6.00 -26.73
C GLU A 13 17.73 -5.72 -25.98
N LYS A 14 17.64 -5.35 -24.70
CA LYS A 14 18.80 -5.10 -23.84
C LYS A 14 18.47 -5.48 -22.41
N THR A 15 19.40 -6.14 -21.73
CA THR A 15 19.29 -6.50 -20.31
C THR A 15 20.47 -5.95 -19.51
N TYR A 16 20.23 -5.61 -18.25
CA TYR A 16 21.28 -5.21 -17.33
C TYR A 16 20.87 -5.46 -15.86
N PRO A 17 21.85 -5.71 -14.97
CA PRO A 17 21.57 -6.00 -13.58
C PRO A 17 21.05 -4.76 -12.84
N VAL A 18 20.03 -4.96 -12.03
CA VAL A 18 19.41 -3.93 -11.18
C VAL A 18 19.12 -4.47 -9.79
N SER A 19 19.02 -3.55 -8.82
CA SER A 19 18.22 -3.72 -7.62
C SER A 19 16.86 -3.07 -7.83
N ALA A 20 15.78 -3.73 -7.43
CA ALA A 20 14.42 -3.21 -7.62
C ALA A 20 13.46 -3.70 -6.53
N GLY A 21 12.30 -3.06 -6.47
CA GLY A 21 11.18 -3.47 -5.63
C GLY A 21 11.18 -2.85 -4.24
N ILE A 22 10.28 -3.38 -3.40
CA ILE A 22 10.08 -2.93 -2.02
C ILE A 22 10.73 -3.93 -1.07
N GLY A 23 11.70 -3.44 -0.30
CA GLY A 23 12.40 -4.26 0.68
C GLY A 23 11.54 -4.61 1.90
N PRO A 24 12.02 -5.49 2.79
CA PRO A 24 11.37 -5.72 4.06
C PRO A 24 11.15 -4.41 4.83
N PHE A 25 9.94 -4.22 5.35
CA PHE A 25 9.62 -3.08 6.21
C PHE A 25 10.56 -3.06 7.42
N ASN A 26 11.13 -1.91 7.70
CA ASN A 26 12.00 -1.69 8.84
C ASN A 26 11.81 -0.28 9.38
N ALA A 27 11.18 -0.19 10.56
CA ALA A 27 10.88 1.07 11.22
C ALA A 27 12.14 1.83 11.66
N SER A 28 13.30 1.19 11.82
CA SER A 28 14.55 1.90 12.14
C SER A 28 15.00 2.86 11.03
N ASN A 29 14.46 2.73 9.81
CA ASN A 29 14.71 3.70 8.74
C ASN A 29 14.18 5.10 9.05
N VAL A 30 13.32 5.28 10.07
CA VAL A 30 12.93 6.61 10.57
C VAL A 30 14.13 7.48 10.93
N TYR A 31 15.22 6.90 11.41
CA TYR A 31 16.43 7.62 11.79
C TYR A 31 17.26 8.10 10.59
N HIS A 32 16.91 7.66 9.38
CA HIS A 32 17.51 8.13 8.13
C HIS A 32 16.68 9.21 7.43
N VAL A 33 15.48 9.52 7.95
CA VAL A 33 14.61 10.55 7.39
C VAL A 33 15.12 11.93 7.76
N ARG A 34 15.47 12.72 6.75
CA ARG A 34 15.81 14.15 6.92
C ARG A 34 14.54 14.99 7.07
N ASN A 35 14.60 16.14 7.73
CA ASN A 35 13.45 17.03 7.93
C ASN A 35 12.72 17.39 6.61
N SER A 36 13.45 17.67 5.52
CA SER A 36 12.85 17.95 4.22
C SER A 36 12.07 16.76 3.65
N THR A 37 12.58 15.54 3.85
CA THR A 37 11.91 14.31 3.43
C THR A 37 10.70 14.01 4.30
N ALA A 38 10.78 14.26 5.61
CA ALA A 38 9.62 14.14 6.50
C ALA A 38 8.47 15.06 6.05
N THR A 39 8.77 16.31 5.70
CA THR A 39 7.77 17.24 5.13
C THR A 39 7.20 16.74 3.80
N ALA A 40 8.04 16.22 2.90
CA ALA A 40 7.59 15.67 1.62
C ALA A 40 6.67 14.44 1.81
N LEU A 41 7.03 13.54 2.72
CA LEU A 41 6.21 12.38 3.08
C LEU A 41 4.89 12.80 3.74
N LEU A 42 4.89 13.86 4.55
CA LEU A 42 3.66 14.41 5.14
C LEU A 42 2.72 14.94 4.05
N VAL A 43 3.24 15.63 3.04
CA VAL A 43 2.45 16.06 1.87
C VAL A 43 1.91 14.87 1.10
N GLN A 44 2.72 13.82 0.91
CA GLN A 44 2.27 12.59 0.26
C GLN A 44 1.21 11.84 1.08
N MET A 45 1.29 11.82 2.41
CA MET A 45 0.23 11.27 3.27
C MET A 45 -1.05 12.10 3.21
N GLY A 46 -0.92 13.42 3.04
CA GLY A 46 -2.06 14.31 2.77
C GLY A 46 -2.69 14.05 1.40
N SER A 47 -1.91 13.78 0.36
CA SER A 47 -2.43 13.44 -0.97
C SER A 47 -1.95 12.04 -1.40
N PRO A 48 -2.39 10.98 -0.72
CA PRO A 48 -1.79 9.67 -0.89
C PRO A 48 -2.18 9.12 -2.27
N ALA A 49 -1.18 8.94 -3.11
CA ALA A 49 -1.35 8.50 -4.49
C ALA A 49 -1.05 7.00 -4.56
N TRP A 50 -2.08 6.17 -4.50
CA TRP A 50 -2.06 4.96 -5.31
C TRP A 50 -2.16 5.43 -6.76
N SER A 51 -1.02 5.53 -7.41
CA SER A 51 -0.95 5.80 -8.84
C SER A 51 -0.72 4.50 -9.59
N ASP A 52 -1.02 4.53 -10.88
CA ASP A 52 -0.69 3.46 -11.79
C ASP A 52 0.84 3.26 -11.95
N ARG A 53 1.68 4.15 -11.41
CA ARG A 53 3.16 4.04 -11.49
C ARG A 53 3.78 3.20 -10.38
N ASP A 54 3.11 3.11 -9.24
CA ASP A 54 3.69 2.58 -8.00
C ASP A 54 2.80 1.55 -7.30
N SER A 55 1.53 1.49 -7.68
CA SER A 55 0.55 0.59 -7.10
C SER A 55 -0.33 -0.08 -8.17
N PHE A 56 -0.77 -1.30 -7.88
CA PHE A 56 -1.64 -2.08 -8.76
C PHE A 56 -2.78 -2.69 -7.95
N SER A 57 -4.03 -2.48 -8.38
CA SER A 57 -5.20 -3.07 -7.71
C SER A 57 -5.29 -4.56 -8.00
N LEU A 58 -5.54 -5.37 -6.98
CA LEU A 58 -5.73 -6.80 -7.11
C LEU A 58 -7.08 -7.21 -6.52
N ASP A 59 -7.54 -8.39 -6.91
CA ASP A 59 -8.60 -9.05 -6.16
C ASP A 59 -8.07 -9.44 -4.76
N PRO A 60 -8.90 -9.35 -3.71
CA PRO A 60 -8.58 -9.89 -2.40
C PRO A 60 -8.24 -11.38 -2.44
N LEU A 61 -7.33 -11.79 -1.55
CA LEU A 61 -6.93 -13.17 -1.35
C LEU A 61 -8.12 -14.02 -0.94
N THR A 62 -8.15 -15.23 -1.48
CA THR A 62 -9.23 -16.18 -1.27
C THR A 62 -9.16 -16.82 0.13
N LYS A 63 -10.24 -17.52 0.48
CA LYS A 63 -10.36 -18.25 1.75
C LYS A 63 -9.19 -19.22 1.96
N GLY A 64 -8.62 -19.21 3.15
CA GLY A 64 -7.46 -20.01 3.54
C GLY A 64 -6.14 -19.25 3.43
N VAL A 65 -6.04 -18.27 2.52
CA VAL A 65 -4.88 -17.39 2.40
C VAL A 65 -5.17 -16.03 3.04
N GLY A 66 -6.22 -15.35 2.60
CA GLY A 66 -6.65 -14.06 3.14
C GLY A 66 -7.12 -14.18 4.58
N LYS A 67 -6.94 -13.11 5.37
CA LYS A 67 -7.15 -13.12 6.82
C LYS A 67 -8.25 -12.19 7.32
N CYS A 68 -8.92 -11.45 6.43
CA CYS A 68 -10.05 -10.62 6.82
C CYS A 68 -11.22 -11.44 7.38
N THR A 69 -11.93 -10.83 8.33
CA THR A 69 -13.08 -11.43 9.01
C THR A 69 -14.30 -10.54 8.83
N GLY A 70 -15.47 -11.18 8.71
CA GLY A 70 -16.77 -10.53 8.72
C GLY A 70 -17.24 -10.16 10.14
N PRO A 71 -18.44 -9.56 10.25
CA PRO A 71 -19.03 -9.17 11.53
C PRO A 71 -19.31 -10.35 12.49
N ASP A 72 -19.43 -11.55 11.95
CA ASP A 72 -19.64 -12.80 12.68
C ASP A 72 -18.32 -13.47 13.14
N GLY A 73 -17.18 -12.82 12.87
CA GLY A 73 -15.85 -13.36 13.15
C GLY A 73 -15.38 -14.45 12.17
N ASN A 74 -16.22 -14.84 11.21
CA ASN A 74 -15.84 -15.80 10.19
C ASN A 74 -15.02 -15.14 9.08
N TRP A 75 -14.28 -15.93 8.32
CA TRP A 75 -13.56 -15.41 7.15
C TRP A 75 -14.51 -14.71 6.18
N ALA A 76 -14.10 -13.54 5.71
CA ALA A 76 -14.74 -12.79 4.63
C ALA A 76 -13.64 -12.24 3.69
N PRO A 77 -13.94 -12.03 2.40
CA PRO A 77 -13.00 -11.33 1.53
C PRO A 77 -12.73 -9.93 2.09
N CYS A 78 -11.48 -9.48 1.99
CA CYS A 78 -11.13 -8.10 2.29
C CYS A 78 -11.86 -7.15 1.32
N ASP A 79 -12.09 -5.91 1.74
CA ASP A 79 -12.81 -4.93 0.90
C ASP A 79 -11.94 -4.44 -0.25
N GLU A 80 -10.62 -4.29 -0.01
CA GLU A 80 -9.65 -3.76 -0.98
C GLU A 80 -8.31 -4.50 -0.86
N SER A 81 -7.61 -4.66 -1.98
CA SER A 81 -6.28 -5.30 -2.05
C SER A 81 -5.43 -4.57 -3.07
N HIS A 82 -4.24 -4.15 -2.65
CA HIS A 82 -3.32 -3.36 -3.47
C HIS A 82 -1.91 -3.92 -3.38
N LEU A 83 -1.25 -4.00 -4.52
CA LEU A 83 0.16 -4.35 -4.63
C LEU A 83 0.97 -3.08 -4.77
N LEU A 84 1.96 -2.89 -3.91
CA LEU A 84 2.97 -1.85 -4.02
C LEU A 84 4.20 -2.45 -4.69
N THR A 85 4.67 -1.82 -5.77
CA THR A 85 5.82 -2.30 -6.54
C THR A 85 7.08 -1.50 -6.29
N GLY A 86 6.96 -0.31 -5.70
CA GLY A 86 8.03 0.69 -5.58
C GLY A 86 8.20 1.55 -6.84
N GLY A 87 7.55 1.16 -7.95
CA GLY A 87 7.62 1.83 -9.23
C GLY A 87 9.01 1.81 -9.88
N VAL A 88 9.14 2.46 -11.03
CA VAL A 88 10.44 2.64 -11.71
C VAL A 88 11.44 3.39 -10.81
N VAL A 89 10.95 4.24 -9.92
CA VAL A 89 11.78 5.03 -8.99
C VAL A 89 12.50 4.21 -7.93
N ALA A 90 12.12 2.95 -7.73
CA ALA A 90 12.80 2.01 -6.86
C ALA A 90 13.86 1.15 -7.57
N ILE A 91 14.11 1.40 -8.86
CA ILE A 91 15.07 0.65 -9.68
C ILE A 91 16.41 1.39 -9.71
N ALA A 92 17.49 0.68 -9.41
CA ALA A 92 18.87 1.17 -9.56
C ALA A 92 19.74 0.12 -10.24
N PRO A 93 20.64 0.49 -11.17
CA PRO A 93 20.87 1.84 -11.68
C PRO A 93 19.85 2.24 -12.75
N GLN A 94 19.71 3.54 -13.00
CA GLN A 94 18.90 4.10 -14.09
C GLN A 94 19.81 4.40 -15.29
N THR A 95 20.13 3.37 -16.09
CA THR A 95 21.16 3.48 -17.15
C THR A 95 20.61 3.86 -18.51
N ASP A 96 19.30 3.96 -18.64
CA ASP A 96 18.63 4.23 -19.90
C ASP A 96 18.39 5.73 -20.10
N ASP A 97 18.95 6.29 -21.17
CA ASP A 97 18.82 7.71 -21.53
C ASP A 97 17.57 7.99 -22.38
N LEU A 98 16.73 6.97 -22.63
CA LEU A 98 15.54 7.01 -23.48
C LEU A 98 15.79 7.34 -24.96
N LYS A 99 17.05 7.53 -25.36
CA LYS A 99 17.44 7.80 -26.76
C LYS A 99 17.83 6.53 -27.48
N GLN A 100 18.39 5.58 -26.75
CA GLN A 100 18.73 4.25 -27.27
C GLN A 100 17.45 3.41 -27.36
N LEU A 101 17.28 2.61 -28.41
CA LEU A 101 16.13 1.70 -28.59
C LEU A 101 14.74 2.38 -28.55
N PRO A 102 14.42 3.35 -29.45
CA PRO A 102 13.13 4.03 -29.45
C PRO A 102 11.93 3.11 -29.75
N GLY A 103 12.16 1.93 -30.33
CA GLY A 103 11.12 0.91 -30.57
C GLY A 103 10.77 0.07 -29.33
N SER A 104 11.61 0.08 -28.30
CA SER A 104 11.32 -0.58 -27.04
C SER A 104 10.49 0.33 -26.13
N ALA A 105 9.23 -0.05 -25.92
CA ALA A 105 8.26 0.73 -25.17
C ALA A 105 8.12 0.30 -23.71
N SER A 106 8.85 -0.73 -23.26
CA SER A 106 8.64 -1.29 -21.92
C SER A 106 9.93 -1.60 -21.16
N TYR A 107 9.84 -1.47 -19.83
CA TYR A 107 10.79 -2.05 -18.89
C TYR A 107 10.17 -3.27 -18.23
N VAL A 108 10.87 -4.40 -18.24
CA VAL A 108 10.43 -5.63 -17.58
C VAL A 108 11.37 -5.92 -16.42
N VAL A 109 10.83 -5.99 -15.21
CA VAL A 109 11.56 -6.27 -13.97
C VAL A 109 11.08 -7.61 -13.42
N PRO A 110 11.78 -8.72 -13.69
CA PRO A 110 11.31 -10.04 -13.32
C PRO A 110 11.54 -10.34 -11.83
N LYS A 111 10.56 -11.03 -11.23
CA LYS A 111 10.63 -11.64 -9.89
C LYS A 111 11.16 -10.72 -8.78
N THR A 112 10.79 -9.44 -8.82
CA THR A 112 11.16 -8.49 -7.78
C THR A 112 10.22 -8.57 -6.58
N ARG A 113 10.73 -8.21 -5.40
CA ARG A 113 9.94 -8.17 -4.17
C ARG A 113 8.92 -7.04 -4.21
N VAL A 114 7.67 -7.39 -3.94
CA VAL A 114 6.52 -6.49 -3.88
C VAL A 114 5.73 -6.71 -2.59
N VAL A 115 4.99 -5.69 -2.16
CA VAL A 115 4.17 -5.75 -0.94
C VAL A 115 2.70 -5.70 -1.31
N GLN A 116 1.94 -6.72 -0.94
CA GLN A 116 0.49 -6.71 -1.05
C GLN A 116 -0.13 -6.29 0.28
N LEU A 117 -1.00 -5.29 0.23
CA LEU A 117 -1.76 -4.77 1.36
C LEU A 117 -3.22 -5.11 1.17
N GLU A 118 -3.83 -5.77 2.15
CA GLU A 118 -5.27 -6.05 2.16
C GLU A 118 -5.97 -5.29 3.28
N TYR A 119 -7.08 -4.66 2.93
CA TYR A 119 -7.86 -3.84 3.84
C TYR A 119 -9.24 -4.44 4.06
N GLY A 120 -9.58 -4.65 5.33
CA GLY A 120 -10.89 -5.17 5.73
C GLY A 120 -11.58 -4.27 6.73
N LYS A 121 -12.58 -4.83 7.40
CA LYS A 121 -13.35 -4.18 8.45
C LYS A 121 -12.78 -4.51 9.82
N VAL A 122 -12.96 -3.60 10.77
CA VAL A 122 -12.70 -3.87 12.18
C VAL A 122 -13.96 -4.50 12.78
N PRO A 123 -13.89 -5.73 13.34
CA PRO A 123 -15.08 -6.44 13.82
C PRO A 123 -15.69 -5.80 15.08
N ASP A 124 -14.86 -5.23 15.96
CA ASP A 124 -15.29 -4.64 17.24
C ASP A 124 -14.64 -3.27 17.48
N LEU A 125 -15.36 -2.22 17.09
CA LEU A 125 -14.93 -0.83 17.26
C LEU A 125 -14.97 -0.35 18.72
N GLU A 126 -15.89 -0.89 19.53
CA GLU A 126 -15.96 -0.53 20.94
C GLU A 126 -14.73 -1.04 21.70
N ASN A 127 -14.35 -2.30 21.45
CA ASN A 127 -13.15 -2.87 22.04
C ASN A 127 -11.88 -2.19 21.53
N LEU A 128 -11.81 -1.86 20.24
CA LEU A 128 -10.70 -1.08 19.68
C LEU A 128 -10.56 0.26 20.41
N ARG A 129 -11.66 0.97 20.64
CA ARG A 129 -11.65 2.23 21.41
C ARG A 129 -11.23 2.02 22.86
N LYS A 130 -11.78 1.02 23.54
CA LYS A 130 -11.56 0.79 24.98
C LYS A 130 -10.15 0.30 25.30
N THR A 131 -9.55 -0.49 24.41
CA THR A 131 -8.29 -1.22 24.68
C THR A 131 -7.15 -0.91 23.71
N GLY A 132 -7.42 -0.16 22.64
CA GLY A 132 -6.42 0.27 21.68
C GLY A 132 -5.58 1.44 22.19
N LYS A 133 -4.47 1.70 21.51
CA LYS A 133 -3.65 2.90 21.69
C LYS A 133 -4.34 4.04 20.96
N CYS A 134 -4.87 5.02 21.70
CA CYS A 134 -5.64 6.11 21.13
C CYS A 134 -4.96 7.48 21.26
N PHE A 135 -5.15 8.33 20.26
CA PHE A 135 -4.49 9.62 20.09
C PHE A 135 -5.53 10.67 19.66
N LEU A 136 -5.55 11.82 20.34
CA LEU A 136 -6.29 12.99 19.90
C LEU A 136 -5.29 13.94 19.21
N LEU A 137 -5.51 14.19 17.92
CA LEU A 137 -4.61 14.94 17.05
C LEU A 137 -5.33 16.17 16.49
N GLY A 138 -4.62 17.29 16.38
CA GLY A 138 -5.13 18.53 15.76
C GLY A 138 -5.31 19.67 16.74
N ALA A 139 -6.19 20.60 16.38
CA ALA A 139 -6.43 21.87 17.08
C ALA A 139 -7.90 22.04 17.44
N ALA A 140 -8.20 23.10 18.20
CA ALA A 140 -9.54 23.41 18.67
C ALA A 140 -10.57 23.57 17.52
N SER A 141 -10.12 24.06 16.36
CA SER A 141 -10.93 24.23 15.14
C SER A 141 -10.95 23.01 14.21
N ALA A 142 -10.08 22.02 14.42
CA ALA A 142 -10.00 20.83 13.59
C ALA A 142 -9.20 19.71 14.29
N ALA A 143 -9.89 18.68 14.78
CA ALA A 143 -9.26 17.54 15.46
C ALA A 143 -9.77 16.19 14.95
N SER A 144 -8.94 15.15 15.13
CA SER A 144 -9.27 13.76 14.84
C SER A 144 -8.82 12.87 15.98
N TYR A 145 -9.59 11.83 16.27
CA TYR A 145 -9.31 10.85 17.31
C TYR A 145 -9.04 9.51 16.66
N TRP A 146 -7.86 8.95 16.88
CA TRP A 146 -7.41 7.72 16.25
C TRP A 146 -7.12 6.67 17.29
N CYS A 147 -7.58 5.45 17.08
CA CYS A 147 -7.26 4.29 17.91
C CYS A 147 -6.65 3.19 17.03
N ALA A 148 -5.59 2.56 17.52
CA ALA A 148 -4.94 1.46 16.85
C ALA A 148 -4.67 0.28 17.80
N LYS A 149 -4.75 -0.95 17.27
CA LYS A 149 -4.51 -2.18 18.04
C LYS A 149 -4.06 -3.30 17.11
N THR A 150 -3.28 -4.25 17.61
CA THR A 150 -3.10 -5.54 16.93
C THR A 150 -4.34 -6.41 17.14
N GLY A 151 -4.96 -6.83 16.04
CA GLY A 151 -6.09 -7.75 16.02
C GLY A 151 -5.67 -9.19 15.79
N ASP A 152 -6.68 -10.05 15.63
CA ASP A 152 -6.46 -11.45 15.28
C ASP A 152 -5.71 -11.61 13.97
N ASN A 153 -4.99 -12.73 13.82
CA ASN A 153 -4.14 -13.01 12.67
C ASN A 153 -3.10 -11.90 12.38
N ASN A 154 -2.65 -11.17 13.41
CA ASN A 154 -1.71 -10.06 13.30
C ASN A 154 -2.21 -8.90 12.41
N ALA A 155 -3.53 -8.68 12.34
CA ALA A 155 -4.07 -7.52 11.66
C ALA A 155 -3.65 -6.24 12.40
N LEU A 156 -3.30 -5.19 11.66
CA LEU A 156 -3.26 -3.85 12.23
C LEU A 156 -4.66 -3.25 12.14
N LEU A 157 -5.30 -3.01 13.28
CA LEU A 157 -6.65 -2.44 13.36
C LEU A 157 -6.54 -0.94 13.61
N PHE A 158 -7.30 -0.16 12.84
CA PHE A 158 -7.39 1.28 13.00
C PHE A 158 -8.84 1.71 12.98
N GLY A 159 -9.14 2.69 13.81
CA GLY A 159 -10.43 3.35 13.81
C GLY A 159 -10.26 4.81 14.18
N SER A 160 -11.03 5.67 13.55
CA SER A 160 -10.95 7.10 13.76
C SER A 160 -12.34 7.73 13.86
N ALA A 161 -12.40 8.79 14.65
CA ALA A 161 -13.49 9.75 14.68
C ALA A 161 -12.92 11.11 14.27
N TYR A 162 -13.77 11.98 13.74
CA TYR A 162 -13.37 13.32 13.33
C TYR A 162 -14.28 14.34 13.97
N CYS A 163 -13.70 15.49 14.33
CA CYS A 163 -14.48 16.55 14.95
C CYS A 163 -15.59 17.03 14.01
N PRO A 164 -16.86 17.03 14.43
CA PRO A 164 -17.97 17.49 13.60
C PRO A 164 -17.84 18.96 13.19
N ILE A 165 -18.34 19.31 12.00
CA ILE A 165 -18.26 20.70 11.47
C ILE A 165 -18.87 21.72 12.44
N SER A 166 -19.96 21.36 13.13
CA SER A 166 -20.61 22.22 14.13
C SER A 166 -19.67 22.59 15.28
N MET A 167 -18.82 21.65 15.72
CA MET A 167 -17.83 21.88 16.78
C MET A 167 -16.56 22.56 16.26
N GLN A 168 -16.21 22.37 14.99
CA GLN A 168 -15.13 23.11 14.34
C GLN A 168 -15.46 24.60 14.26
N ALA A 169 -16.69 24.94 13.87
CA ALA A 169 -17.17 26.32 13.75
C ALA A 169 -17.08 27.10 15.08
N THR A 170 -17.21 26.41 16.21
CA THR A 170 -17.09 27.00 17.56
C THR A 170 -15.72 26.74 18.21
N SER A 171 -14.74 26.21 17.46
CA SER A 171 -13.41 25.85 17.96
C SER A 171 -13.45 25.01 19.26
N SER A 172 -14.37 24.03 19.31
CA SER A 172 -14.65 23.25 20.51
C SER A 172 -14.10 21.81 20.44
N CYS A 173 -13.42 21.42 19.37
CA CYS A 173 -13.01 20.03 19.11
C CYS A 173 -12.12 19.39 20.19
N ILE A 174 -11.31 20.19 20.90
CA ILE A 174 -10.41 19.72 21.95
C ILE A 174 -11.04 19.84 23.34
N ASN A 175 -11.94 20.80 23.53
CA ASN A 175 -12.56 21.08 24.83
C ASN A 175 -13.80 20.21 25.05
N ASP A 176 -14.54 19.89 23.99
CA ASP A 176 -15.61 18.91 23.96
C ASP A 176 -15.14 17.70 23.15
N THR A 177 -14.94 16.56 23.84
CA THR A 177 -14.47 15.31 23.24
C THR A 177 -15.58 14.26 23.15
N THR A 178 -16.85 14.65 23.31
CA THR A 178 -18.00 13.73 23.21
C THR A 178 -18.10 13.07 21.83
N TRP A 179 -17.70 13.78 20.77
CA TRP A 179 -17.61 13.27 19.40
C TRP A 179 -16.60 12.12 19.24
N THR A 180 -15.63 11.99 20.16
CA THR A 180 -14.71 10.87 20.10
C THR A 180 -15.43 9.56 20.34
N SER A 181 -16.54 9.54 21.11
CA SER A 181 -17.21 8.36 21.71
C SER A 181 -17.46 7.19 20.76
N LYS A 182 -17.67 7.45 19.47
CA LYS A 182 -17.83 6.44 18.43
C LYS A 182 -16.77 6.64 17.36
N LEU A 183 -16.09 5.55 16.99
CA LEU A 183 -15.22 5.52 15.83
C LEU A 183 -16.09 5.37 14.58
N GLU A 184 -15.92 6.26 13.62
CA GLU A 184 -16.77 6.37 12.43
C GLU A 184 -16.14 5.71 11.20
N ILE A 185 -14.82 5.89 11.05
CA ILE A 185 -14.05 5.28 9.98
C ILE A 185 -13.16 4.21 10.58
N SER A 186 -13.06 3.06 9.93
CA SER A 186 -12.18 2.01 10.41
C SER A 186 -11.68 1.12 9.28
N SER A 187 -10.52 0.54 9.49
CA SER A 187 -9.95 -0.44 8.59
C SER A 187 -9.08 -1.41 9.37
N SER A 188 -9.15 -2.69 9.01
CA SER A 188 -8.05 -3.61 9.28
C SER A 188 -7.04 -3.51 8.14
N LEU A 189 -5.79 -3.87 8.41
CA LEU A 189 -4.72 -3.97 7.42
C LEU A 189 -3.93 -5.26 7.65
N PHE A 190 -3.73 -6.02 6.58
CA PHE A 190 -2.82 -7.15 6.49
C PHE A 190 -1.73 -6.87 5.46
N VAL A 191 -0.51 -7.28 5.78
CA VAL A 191 0.67 -7.04 4.94
C VAL A 191 1.23 -8.38 4.49
N TYR A 192 1.48 -8.52 3.19
CA TYR A 192 2.05 -9.71 2.61
C TYR A 192 3.21 -9.35 1.69
N SER A 193 4.23 -10.19 1.67
CA SER A 193 5.29 -10.14 0.67
C SER A 193 5.08 -11.17 -0.42
N ARG A 194 5.42 -10.78 -1.65
CA ARG A 194 5.40 -11.62 -2.85
C ARG A 194 6.59 -11.28 -3.73
N LEU A 195 6.93 -12.18 -4.63
CA LEU A 195 7.74 -11.85 -5.80
C LEU A 195 6.81 -11.76 -7.01
N ALA A 196 7.06 -10.81 -7.89
CA ALA A 196 6.29 -10.60 -9.10
C ALA A 196 7.17 -10.08 -10.24
N THR A 197 6.76 -10.35 -11.48
CA THR A 197 7.30 -9.68 -12.65
C THR A 197 6.47 -8.44 -12.92
N ILE A 198 7.11 -7.28 -13.00
CA ILE A 198 6.43 -6.00 -13.27
C ILE A 198 6.87 -5.48 -14.63
N THR A 199 5.89 -5.18 -15.48
CA THR A 199 6.12 -4.52 -16.76
C THR A 199 5.68 -3.07 -16.65
N TYR A 200 6.61 -2.15 -16.86
CA TYR A 200 6.36 -0.71 -16.87
C TYR A 200 6.38 -0.16 -18.30
N ASP A 201 5.57 0.86 -18.54
CA ASP A 201 5.68 1.71 -19.72
C ASP A 201 6.94 2.56 -19.61
N ARG A 202 7.78 2.54 -20.65
CA ARG A 202 9.05 3.23 -20.66
C ARG A 202 8.92 4.75 -20.87
N GLY A 203 7.82 5.21 -21.47
CA GLY A 203 7.57 6.61 -21.76
C GLY A 203 6.97 7.39 -20.59
N ASN A 204 6.13 6.75 -19.77
CA ASN A 204 5.44 7.42 -18.66
C ASN A 204 5.60 6.73 -17.28
N PHE A 205 6.28 5.58 -17.23
CA PHE A 205 6.57 4.79 -16.02
C PHE A 205 5.35 4.16 -15.32
N SER A 206 4.19 4.11 -15.98
CA SER A 206 3.02 3.39 -15.45
C SER A 206 3.23 1.88 -15.50
N ILE A 207 2.58 1.16 -14.60
CA ILE A 207 2.53 -0.29 -14.56
C ILE A 207 1.56 -0.75 -15.65
N LEU A 208 2.09 -1.47 -16.63
CA LEU A 208 1.31 -2.09 -17.70
C LEU A 208 0.77 -3.46 -17.30
N ALA A 209 1.58 -4.25 -16.58
CA ALA A 209 1.20 -5.58 -16.14
C ALA A 209 1.97 -6.03 -14.89
N VAL A 210 1.33 -6.91 -14.12
CA VAL A 210 1.91 -7.65 -13.00
C VAL A 210 1.66 -9.13 -13.25
N THR A 211 2.72 -9.92 -13.43
CA THR A 211 2.65 -11.36 -13.75
C THR A 211 3.54 -12.19 -12.82
N ASP A 212 3.46 -13.52 -12.96
CA ASP A 212 4.33 -14.49 -12.27
C ASP A 212 4.38 -14.31 -10.75
N MET A 213 3.27 -13.92 -10.14
CA MET A 213 3.21 -13.65 -8.72
C MET A 213 3.33 -14.94 -7.90
N THR A 214 4.29 -14.98 -6.97
CA THR A 214 4.39 -16.09 -6.00
C THR A 214 3.20 -16.09 -5.04
N PRO A 215 2.94 -17.17 -4.29
CA PRO A 215 1.97 -17.15 -3.20
C PRO A 215 2.23 -16.02 -2.20
N ALA A 216 1.17 -15.49 -1.61
CA ALA A 216 1.25 -14.45 -0.57
C ALA A 216 1.83 -15.02 0.73
N LYS A 217 2.90 -14.39 1.24
CA LYS A 217 3.47 -14.68 2.55
C LYS A 217 3.18 -13.52 3.48
N GLN A 218 2.50 -13.76 4.60
CA GLN A 218 2.20 -12.69 5.55
C GLN A 218 3.49 -12.19 6.22
N ASP A 219 3.69 -10.87 6.19
CA ASP A 219 4.74 -10.20 6.94
C ASP A 219 4.12 -9.71 8.26
N ILE A 220 4.66 -10.14 9.39
CA ILE A 220 4.17 -9.75 10.72
C ILE A 220 4.82 -8.43 11.11
N ILE A 221 4.01 -7.37 11.14
CA ILE A 221 4.43 -6.03 11.49
C ILE A 221 3.92 -5.72 12.89
N THR A 222 4.81 -5.37 13.81
CA THR A 222 4.38 -4.98 15.17
C THR A 222 3.66 -3.64 15.11
N LEU A 223 2.67 -3.45 15.99
CA LEU A 223 1.99 -2.16 16.08
C LEU A 223 2.98 -1.03 16.42
N ASP A 224 3.96 -1.30 17.29
CA ASP A 224 4.92 -0.30 17.72
C ASP A 224 5.85 0.16 16.59
N ASP A 225 6.35 -0.76 15.78
CA ASP A 225 7.16 -0.43 14.61
C ASP A 225 6.34 0.36 13.56
N TYR A 226 5.10 -0.06 13.33
CA TYR A 226 4.21 0.65 12.42
C TYR A 226 3.93 2.08 12.92
N MET A 227 3.57 2.24 14.20
CA MET A 227 3.28 3.55 14.78
C MET A 227 4.53 4.44 14.85
N LEU A 228 5.72 3.87 15.07
CA LEU A 228 7.00 4.58 15.00
C LEU A 228 7.20 5.17 13.60
N SER A 229 7.03 4.36 12.54
CA SER A 229 7.16 4.84 11.16
C SER A 229 6.11 5.91 10.81
N LEU A 230 4.88 5.76 11.29
CA LEU A 230 3.82 6.74 11.12
C LEU A 230 4.17 8.06 11.82
N SER A 231 4.75 8.00 13.02
CA SER A 231 5.13 9.18 13.80
C SER A 231 6.25 10.01 13.16
N ALA A 232 7.12 9.38 12.36
CA ALA A 232 8.15 10.08 11.60
C ALA A 232 7.58 10.95 10.47
N VAL A 233 6.35 10.64 10.03
CA VAL A 233 5.66 11.39 8.98
C VAL A 233 4.58 12.29 9.55
N VAL A 234 3.88 11.84 10.61
CA VAL A 234 2.78 12.56 11.26
C VAL A 234 3.15 12.87 12.70
N PRO A 235 3.50 14.14 13.00
CA PRO A 235 3.71 14.58 14.37
C PRO A 235 2.46 14.31 15.24
N GLY A 236 2.64 13.70 16.41
CA GLY A 236 1.57 13.45 17.39
C GLY A 236 1.29 11.98 17.73
N PHE A 237 1.82 11.01 16.98
CA PHE A 237 1.72 9.58 17.31
C PHE A 237 2.78 9.06 18.30
N ASN A 238 3.63 9.93 18.86
CA ASN A 238 4.66 9.52 19.83
C ASN A 238 4.06 9.42 21.25
N ALA A 239 4.09 8.22 21.82
CA ALA A 239 3.49 7.90 23.12
C ALA A 239 4.29 8.38 24.35
N SER A 240 5.47 8.99 24.18
CA SER A 240 6.35 9.34 25.31
C SER A 240 5.91 10.56 26.13
N SER A 241 4.84 11.27 25.74
CA SER A 241 4.29 12.38 26.54
C SER A 241 2.82 12.11 26.87
N SER A 242 2.60 11.09 27.71
CA SER A 242 1.29 10.75 28.29
C SER A 242 0.67 11.84 29.18
N GLN A 243 1.27 13.04 29.26
CA GLN A 243 0.68 14.19 29.95
C GLN A 243 0.68 15.49 29.13
N ASP A 244 1.47 15.61 28.05
CA ASP A 244 1.57 16.84 27.24
C ASP A 244 1.62 16.61 25.70
N ALA A 245 1.58 15.38 25.19
CA ALA A 245 1.41 15.11 23.73
C ALA A 245 0.02 15.53 23.23
N THR A 246 -0.93 15.66 24.16
CA THR A 246 -2.38 15.74 23.92
C THR A 246 -2.87 17.11 23.47
N LYS A 247 -1.99 18.13 23.41
CA LYS A 247 -2.33 19.50 23.03
C LYS A 247 -1.16 20.14 22.27
N GLY A 248 -1.06 19.86 20.98
CA GLY A 248 -0.05 20.44 20.11
C GLY A 248 -0.62 20.67 18.72
N ASP A 249 -0.75 21.93 18.34
CA ASP A 249 -1.11 22.40 17.01
C ASP A 249 0.06 22.06 16.07
N ASN A 250 0.00 20.93 15.34
CA ASN A 250 0.91 20.63 14.22
C ASN A 250 0.62 19.36 13.40
N SER A 251 -0.52 18.69 13.55
CA SER A 251 -0.88 17.61 12.62
C SER A 251 -1.53 18.21 11.37
N ALA A 252 -0.71 18.67 10.41
CA ALA A 252 -1.20 19.06 9.09
C ALA A 252 -2.08 17.97 8.45
N LEU A 253 -1.86 16.70 8.82
CA LEU A 253 -2.75 15.59 8.46
C LEU A 253 -4.11 15.60 9.18
N ALA A 254 -4.22 15.99 10.46
CA ALA A 254 -5.54 16.13 11.08
C ALA A 254 -6.28 17.36 10.55
N ILE A 255 -5.57 18.47 10.32
CA ILE A 255 -6.14 19.64 9.64
C ILE A 255 -6.59 19.20 8.24
N TYR A 256 -5.76 18.53 7.45
CA TYR A 256 -6.13 18.02 6.13
C TYR A 256 -7.28 17.00 6.20
N ALA A 257 -7.22 16.01 7.08
CA ALA A 257 -8.26 14.99 7.19
C ALA A 257 -9.59 15.55 7.70
N VAL A 258 -9.59 16.69 8.39
CA VAL A 258 -10.81 17.36 8.84
C VAL A 258 -11.30 18.42 7.83
N THR A 259 -10.40 19.03 7.06
CA THR A 259 -10.72 20.11 6.09
C THR A 259 -10.90 19.64 4.65
N ALA A 260 -10.15 18.62 4.23
CA ALA A 260 -10.10 18.11 2.85
C ALA A 260 -10.87 16.79 2.68
N LEU A 261 -11.06 16.01 3.74
CA LEU A 261 -11.99 14.89 3.73
C LEU A 261 -13.32 15.38 4.32
N PRO A 262 -14.36 15.63 3.50
CA PRO A 262 -15.67 15.97 4.02
C PRO A 262 -16.26 14.74 4.71
N ILE A 263 -15.97 14.54 6.00
CA ILE A 263 -16.40 13.33 6.72
C ILE A 263 -17.89 13.44 7.15
N ASN A 264 -18.54 14.56 6.88
CA ASN A 264 -19.90 14.87 7.33
C ASN A 264 -20.97 14.03 6.60
N ASP A 265 -21.83 13.35 7.36
CA ASP A 265 -23.13 12.65 7.11
C ASP A 265 -23.38 11.87 5.79
N SER A 266 -22.52 11.98 4.79
CA SER A 266 -22.65 11.35 3.49
C SER A 266 -21.86 10.05 3.46
N GLU A 267 -22.56 8.95 3.20
CA GLU A 267 -21.93 7.64 3.01
C GLU A 267 -20.92 7.63 1.85
N VAL A 268 -21.12 8.47 0.82
CA VAL A 268 -20.17 8.62 -0.28
C VAL A 268 -18.86 9.23 0.21
N ALA A 269 -18.96 10.27 1.03
CA ALA A 269 -17.80 11.00 1.52
C ALA A 269 -17.01 10.16 2.56
N LYS A 270 -17.70 9.37 3.39
CA LYS A 270 -17.07 8.35 4.25
C LYS A 270 -16.30 7.31 3.46
N LYS A 271 -16.85 6.78 2.35
CA LYS A 271 -16.15 5.82 1.49
C LYS A 271 -14.89 6.41 0.86
N GLN A 272 -14.96 7.65 0.36
CA GLN A 272 -13.80 8.34 -0.19
C GLN A 272 -12.73 8.59 0.88
N SER A 273 -13.15 8.99 2.08
CA SER A 273 -12.27 9.21 3.24
C SER A 273 -11.59 7.93 3.69
N LEU A 274 -12.34 6.82 3.79
CA LEU A 274 -11.80 5.50 4.10
C LEU A 274 -10.73 5.09 3.08
N LYS A 275 -10.99 5.28 1.79
CA LYS A 275 -10.01 5.00 0.74
C LYS A 275 -8.74 5.86 0.90
N ALA A 276 -8.89 7.16 1.17
CA ALA A 276 -7.75 8.05 1.42
C ALA A 276 -6.93 7.61 2.64
N ILE A 277 -7.58 7.19 3.72
CA ILE A 277 -6.93 6.68 4.93
C ILE A 277 -6.18 5.37 4.64
N ARG A 278 -6.80 4.43 3.93
CA ARG A 278 -6.15 3.16 3.53
C ARG A 278 -4.90 3.43 2.70
N LYS A 279 -4.95 4.39 1.78
CA LYS A 279 -3.78 4.85 1.02
C LYS A 279 -2.71 5.47 1.93
N ALA A 280 -3.08 6.37 2.84
CA ALA A 280 -2.14 6.97 3.79
C ALA A 280 -1.46 5.89 4.67
N MET A 281 -2.20 4.86 5.08
CA MET A 281 -1.68 3.71 5.82
C MET A 281 -0.73 2.82 5.01
N SER A 282 -0.73 2.94 3.67
CA SER A 282 0.24 2.22 2.82
C SER A 282 1.61 2.88 2.76
N VAL A 283 1.69 4.19 3.05
CA VAL A 283 2.91 5.00 2.93
C VAL A 283 4.09 4.40 3.72
N PRO A 284 3.93 3.95 4.98
CA PRO A 284 5.03 3.32 5.70
C PRO A 284 5.67 2.14 4.97
N PHE A 285 4.87 1.29 4.33
CA PHE A 285 5.35 0.11 3.61
C PHE A 285 6.02 0.46 2.28
N HIS A 286 5.67 1.61 1.70
CA HIS A 286 6.29 2.07 0.46
C HIS A 286 7.68 2.68 0.68
N TYR A 287 7.94 3.29 1.85
CA TYR A 287 9.15 4.09 2.04
C TYR A 287 10.12 3.55 3.09
N PHE A 288 9.65 2.92 4.17
CA PHE A 288 10.52 2.51 5.28
C PHE A 288 11.20 1.17 5.04
N HIS A 289 12.04 1.12 4.01
CA HIS A 289 12.89 -0.02 3.68
C HIS A 289 14.22 0.46 3.08
N ALA A 290 15.24 -0.42 3.11
CA ALA A 290 16.63 -0.09 2.76
C ALA A 290 16.84 0.34 1.30
N ASN A 291 15.96 -0.08 0.38
CA ASN A 291 16.05 0.35 -1.01
C ASN A 291 15.71 1.84 -1.19
N TYR A 292 14.82 2.40 -0.37
CA TYR A 292 14.44 3.82 -0.42
C TYR A 292 15.25 4.65 0.57
N PHE A 293 15.13 4.36 1.86
CA PHE A 293 15.92 5.01 2.91
C PHE A 293 17.22 4.26 3.15
N SER A 294 18.35 4.89 2.79
CA SER A 294 19.68 4.32 2.97
C SER A 294 20.68 5.42 3.33
N ASN A 295 21.82 5.04 3.93
CA ASN A 295 22.93 5.96 4.21
C ASN A 295 23.76 6.32 2.95
N GLY A 296 23.50 5.66 1.81
CA GLY A 296 24.25 5.83 0.58
C GLY A 296 23.68 6.93 -0.34
N PRO A 297 24.25 7.09 -1.55
CA PRO A 297 23.71 8.00 -2.56
C PRO A 297 22.26 7.64 -2.93
N SER A 298 21.58 8.62 -3.52
CA SER A 298 20.21 8.43 -4.01
C SER A 298 20.16 7.31 -5.05
N ILE A 299 19.01 6.63 -5.21
CA ILE A 299 18.82 5.62 -6.28
C ILE A 299 19.24 6.15 -7.65
N TRP A 300 18.97 7.43 -7.92
CA TRP A 300 19.26 8.11 -9.19
C TRP A 300 20.75 8.39 -9.44
N GLU A 301 21.57 8.33 -8.39
CA GLU A 301 23.01 8.58 -8.45
C GLU A 301 23.82 7.28 -8.51
N LEU A 302 23.16 6.13 -8.35
CA LEU A 302 23.81 4.83 -8.38
C LEU A 302 24.15 4.43 -9.83
N THR A 303 25.41 4.04 -10.02
CA THR A 303 25.93 3.48 -11.29
C THR A 303 25.76 1.96 -11.39
N GLY A 304 25.41 1.30 -10.29
CA GLY A 304 25.14 -0.14 -10.20
C GLY A 304 23.98 -0.46 -9.25
N PRO A 305 23.61 -1.73 -9.10
CA PRO A 305 22.60 -2.16 -8.13
C PRO A 305 22.95 -1.68 -6.72
N ARG A 306 21.95 -1.29 -5.94
CA ARG A 306 22.14 -0.89 -4.55
C ARG A 306 22.64 -2.08 -3.73
N GLU A 307 23.79 -1.93 -3.08
CA GLU A 307 24.39 -2.97 -2.25
C GLU A 307 23.66 -3.13 -0.90
N GLY A 308 23.82 -4.30 -0.27
CA GLY A 308 23.30 -4.59 1.07
C GLY A 308 21.80 -4.86 1.14
N LEU A 309 21.14 -5.05 0.00
CA LEU A 309 19.74 -5.48 -0.04
C LEU A 309 19.62 -7.01 0.07
N PRO A 310 18.43 -7.53 0.42
CA PRO A 310 18.13 -8.95 0.31
C PRO A 310 18.32 -9.49 -1.12
N ALA A 311 18.68 -10.78 -1.22
CA ALA A 311 18.95 -11.44 -2.50
C ALA A 311 17.75 -11.40 -3.48
N ASP A 312 16.52 -11.38 -2.97
CA ASP A 312 15.28 -11.33 -3.75
C ASP A 312 14.96 -9.92 -4.32
N MET A 313 15.84 -8.95 -4.09
CA MET A 313 15.74 -7.60 -4.69
C MET A 313 16.68 -7.39 -5.87
N TYR A 314 17.56 -8.35 -6.19
CA TYR A 314 18.46 -8.26 -7.34
C TYR A 314 17.92 -9.07 -8.51
N THR A 315 17.90 -8.46 -9.69
CA THR A 315 17.39 -9.09 -10.92
C THR A 315 17.98 -8.42 -12.16
N ASP A 316 17.69 -8.95 -13.34
CA ASP A 316 18.08 -8.34 -14.61
C ASP A 316 16.86 -7.65 -15.24
N LEU A 317 16.92 -6.31 -15.32
CA LEU A 317 15.91 -5.53 -16.02
C LEU A 317 16.08 -5.73 -17.53
N SER A 318 14.96 -5.84 -18.25
CA SER A 318 14.95 -5.90 -19.71
C SER A 318 14.24 -4.68 -20.32
N ILE A 319 14.93 -3.97 -21.22
CA ILE A 319 14.30 -3.02 -22.16
C ILE A 319 13.73 -3.85 -23.30
N SER A 320 12.41 -3.78 -23.49
CA SER A 320 11.71 -4.72 -24.36
C SER A 320 10.73 -4.05 -25.32
N VAL A 321 10.61 -4.63 -26.51
CA VAL A 321 9.51 -4.36 -27.44
C VAL A 321 8.26 -5.04 -26.90
N LEU A 322 7.19 -4.28 -26.78
CA LEU A 322 5.89 -4.76 -26.33
C LEU A 322 5.05 -5.18 -27.53
N SER A 323 4.47 -6.37 -27.46
CA SER A 323 3.58 -6.91 -28.48
C SER A 323 2.42 -7.66 -27.84
N HIS A 324 1.49 -8.11 -28.66
CA HIS A 324 0.33 -8.88 -28.22
C HIS A 324 0.27 -10.18 -29.03
N GLN A 325 0.02 -11.29 -28.35
CA GLN A 325 -0.22 -12.57 -29.00
C GLN A 325 -1.65 -13.03 -28.72
N VAL A 326 -2.27 -13.63 -29.73
CA VAL A 326 -3.58 -14.27 -29.58
C VAL A 326 -3.34 -15.70 -29.11
N VAL A 327 -3.80 -16.02 -27.91
CA VAL A 327 -3.74 -17.36 -27.34
C VAL A 327 -5.11 -18.00 -27.45
N ALA A 328 -5.21 -19.04 -28.29
CA ALA A 328 -6.39 -19.88 -28.35
C ALA A 328 -6.32 -20.92 -27.23
N GLY A 329 -7.31 -20.95 -26.33
CA GLY A 329 -7.37 -21.93 -25.25
C GLY A 329 -7.36 -23.38 -25.77
N LYS A 330 -6.82 -24.31 -24.98
CA LYS A 330 -6.79 -25.75 -25.30
C LYS A 330 -8.19 -26.25 -25.65
N VAL A 331 -8.39 -26.68 -26.90
CA VAL A 331 -9.64 -27.28 -27.36
C VAL A 331 -9.81 -28.64 -26.67
N SER A 332 -10.72 -28.73 -25.71
CA SER A 332 -11.15 -30.01 -25.14
C SER A 332 -12.08 -30.70 -26.15
N ARG A 333 -11.57 -31.70 -26.88
CA ARG A 333 -12.39 -32.57 -27.74
C ARG A 333 -12.89 -33.75 -26.92
N VAL A 334 -14.20 -33.82 -26.67
CA VAL A 334 -14.84 -35.00 -26.08
C VAL A 334 -15.23 -35.94 -27.23
N LEU A 335 -14.68 -37.15 -27.24
CA LEU A 335 -15.04 -38.22 -28.18
C LEU A 335 -16.13 -39.09 -27.53
N PHE A 336 -17.35 -39.05 -28.05
CA PHE A 336 -18.40 -40.01 -27.68
C PHE A 336 -18.30 -41.23 -28.60
N VAL A 337 -17.89 -42.37 -28.06
CA VAL A 337 -17.97 -43.66 -28.76
C VAL A 337 -19.28 -44.32 -28.35
N LEU A 338 -20.26 -44.32 -29.24
CA LEU A 338 -21.46 -45.16 -29.10
C LEU A 338 -21.12 -46.56 -29.64
N VAL A 339 -21.01 -47.53 -28.73
CA VAL A 339 -20.94 -48.95 -29.10
C VAL A 339 -22.39 -49.42 -29.26
N SER A 340 -22.87 -49.52 -30.50
CA SER A 340 -24.11 -50.23 -30.78
C SER A 340 -23.85 -51.73 -30.71
N SER A 341 -24.34 -52.39 -29.66
CA SER A 341 -24.47 -53.85 -29.66
C SER A 341 -25.75 -54.21 -30.41
N THR A 342 -25.60 -54.80 -31.59
CA THR A 342 -26.67 -55.54 -32.24
C THR A 342 -26.72 -56.93 -31.61
N ILE A 343 -27.83 -57.25 -30.95
CA ILE A 343 -28.28 -58.63 -30.72
C ILE A 343 -29.25 -58.98 -31.85
#